data_AF-A0A662WKA4-F1
#
_entry.id   AF-A0A662WKA4-F1
#
_cell.length_a   1.000
_cell.length_b   1.000
_cell.length_c   1.000
_cell.angle_alpha   90.00
_cell.angle_beta   90.00
_cell.angle_gamma   90.00
#
_symmetry.space_group_name_H-M   'P 1'
#
loop_
_entity.id
_entity.type
_entity.pdbx_description
1 polymer ?
#
loop_
_entity_poly.entity_id
_entity_poly.type
_entity_poly.pdbx_seq_one_letter_code
_entity_poly.pdbx_strand_id
1 'polypeptide(L)'
;FDGVVTPTTSMLSKATRERIQKKHPQCVFYHGCVCDALGLLVCDVSSVLPWLEKVRLSVAELAKVFYGNHKLQSQLRNNQESGHYAVTEFPDFSSVCASLQSVLDREKELYPIVARRDFVEANSPAEQEKLKRVQDFVLSDSFVRDLSNALLILRPLQQHLQHFRSERTPISQVYPYFMDLLRVYSSMEWVNKKEKALLTSCVMERLNAIYGDSHGVAYMLDPLYLGEALDAGKKREVERFIARYCEREEEDVDILAHLAEYKEMVADLKENDPEYWKSVESGAVRPYEFWVERQQFSLLQELALAAFALPASCSSPTQAFGPQGDLTYSRFGDTLSPEKLQKLTHVFCNAKSKPEGDLPNLVILDV
;
A
#
# COMPACT_ATOMS: atom_id res chain seq x y z
N PHE A 1 -8.99 22.61 4.44
CA PHE A 1 -9.60 21.72 3.44
C PHE A 1 -9.49 20.30 3.94
N ASP A 2 -10.56 19.54 3.78
CA ASP A 2 -10.64 18.15 4.22
C ASP A 2 -10.56 17.22 3.01
N GLY A 3 -9.98 16.04 3.22
CA GLY A 3 -10.00 14.97 2.24
C GLY A 3 -10.50 13.67 2.87
N VAL A 4 -11.16 12.86 2.07
CA VAL A 4 -11.71 11.57 2.50
C VAL A 4 -10.91 10.45 1.83
N VAL A 5 -10.35 9.57 2.66
CA VAL A 5 -9.64 8.36 2.21
C VAL A 5 -10.42 7.14 2.66
N THR A 6 -10.84 6.30 1.72
CA THR A 6 -11.61 5.10 2.05
C THR A 6 -10.98 3.82 1.52
N PRO A 7 -11.22 2.66 2.15
CA PRO A 7 -10.90 1.37 1.55
C PRO A 7 -11.58 1.23 0.17
N THR A 8 -10.96 0.47 -0.73
CA THR A 8 -11.44 0.23 -2.11
C THR A 8 -12.88 -0.30 -2.11
N THR A 9 -13.21 -1.18 -1.17
CA THR A 9 -14.55 -1.78 -1.01
C THR A 9 -15.63 -0.78 -0.58
N SER A 10 -15.21 0.36 -0.04
CA SER A 10 -16.07 1.44 0.44
C SER A 10 -15.99 2.68 -0.46
N MET A 11 -15.34 2.57 -1.62
CA MET A 11 -15.25 3.67 -2.58
C MET A 11 -16.63 4.00 -3.13
N LEU A 12 -17.03 5.25 -2.93
CA LEU A 12 -18.29 5.76 -3.46
C LEU A 12 -18.19 6.03 -4.95
N SER A 13 -19.32 5.88 -5.65
CA SER A 13 -19.42 6.25 -7.07
C SER A 13 -19.01 7.71 -7.29
N LYS A 14 -18.51 8.04 -8.49
CA LYS A 14 -18.16 9.42 -8.86
C LYS A 14 -19.31 10.40 -8.60
N ALA A 15 -20.54 10.04 -8.99
CA ALA A 15 -21.73 10.86 -8.78
C ALA A 15 -22.02 11.10 -7.28
N THR A 16 -21.82 10.08 -6.44
CA THR A 16 -22.01 10.24 -4.99
C THR A 16 -20.93 11.14 -4.39
N ARG A 17 -19.67 11.00 -4.81
CA ARG A 17 -18.56 11.86 -4.38
C ARG A 17 -18.82 13.32 -4.75
N GLU A 18 -19.21 13.57 -5.99
CA GLU A 18 -19.56 14.93 -6.45
C GLU A 18 -20.71 15.54 -5.65
N ARG A 19 -21.72 14.74 -5.26
CA ARG A 19 -22.82 15.20 -4.40
C ARG A 19 -22.34 15.57 -3.00
N ILE A 20 -21.40 14.81 -2.43
CA ILE A 20 -20.80 15.11 -1.11
C ILE A 20 -20.00 16.41 -1.20
N GLN A 21 -19.15 16.56 -2.22
CA GLN A 21 -18.33 17.77 -2.42
C GLN A 21 -19.20 19.01 -2.65
N LYS A 22 -20.33 18.90 -3.37
CA LYS A 22 -21.31 19.99 -3.51
C LYS A 22 -21.96 20.39 -2.18
N LYS A 23 -22.23 19.43 -1.30
CA LYS A 23 -22.86 19.68 0.01
C LYS A 23 -21.85 20.15 1.07
N HIS A 24 -20.59 19.75 0.91
CA HIS A 24 -19.49 20.05 1.81
C HIS A 24 -18.31 20.58 0.99
N PRO A 25 -18.33 21.86 0.58
CA PRO A 25 -17.28 22.45 -0.27
C PRO A 25 -15.87 22.37 0.34
N GLN A 26 -15.78 22.30 1.67
CA GLN A 26 -14.52 22.08 2.37
C GLN A 26 -13.91 20.70 2.13
N CYS A 27 -14.71 19.69 1.73
CA CYS A 27 -14.26 18.35 1.35
C CYS A 27 -13.82 18.39 -0.11
N VAL A 28 -12.57 18.76 -0.34
CA VAL A 28 -12.04 18.98 -1.69
C VAL A 28 -11.70 17.66 -2.35
N PHE A 29 -11.13 16.75 -1.58
CA PHE A 29 -10.52 15.54 -2.11
C PHE A 29 -11.22 14.27 -1.63
N TYR A 30 -11.32 13.30 -2.54
CA TYR A 30 -11.84 11.98 -2.24
C TYR A 30 -11.10 10.93 -3.06
N HIS A 31 -10.40 10.03 -2.40
CA HIS A 31 -9.63 8.96 -3.04
C HIS A 31 -9.62 7.67 -2.23
N GLY A 32 -9.23 6.58 -2.89
CA GLY A 32 -9.13 5.27 -2.24
C GLY A 32 -7.77 5.06 -1.56
N CYS A 33 -7.76 4.17 -0.56
CA CYS A 33 -6.58 3.78 0.18
C CYS A 33 -5.65 2.92 -0.69
N VAL A 34 -4.41 3.38 -0.86
CA VAL A 34 -3.40 2.71 -1.67
C VAL A 34 -2.96 1.38 -1.07
N CYS A 35 -2.77 1.30 0.25
CA CYS A 35 -2.41 0.05 0.92
C CYS A 35 -3.50 -1.02 0.81
N ASP A 36 -4.77 -0.61 0.86
CA ASP A 36 -5.90 -1.52 0.67
C ASP A 36 -5.93 -2.03 -0.78
N ALA A 37 -5.80 -1.15 -1.76
CA ALA A 37 -5.73 -1.53 -3.17
C ALA A 37 -4.55 -2.42 -3.51
N LEU A 38 -3.35 -2.14 -3.00
CA LEU A 38 -2.17 -2.98 -3.18
C LEU A 38 -2.33 -4.34 -2.47
N GLY A 39 -2.95 -4.37 -1.29
CA GLY A 39 -3.29 -5.61 -0.60
C GLY A 39 -4.28 -6.47 -1.39
N LEU A 40 -5.34 -5.87 -1.94
CA LEU A 40 -6.28 -6.54 -2.83
C LEU A 40 -5.61 -6.98 -4.14
N LEU A 41 -4.70 -6.17 -4.68
CA LEU A 41 -3.96 -6.49 -5.90
C LEU A 41 -3.06 -7.72 -5.74
N VAL A 42 -2.45 -7.93 -4.55
CA VAL A 42 -1.74 -9.18 -4.24
C VAL A 42 -2.69 -10.37 -4.34
N CYS A 43 -3.92 -10.25 -3.83
CA CYS A 43 -4.93 -11.31 -3.94
C CYS A 43 -5.37 -11.56 -5.39
N ASP A 44 -5.64 -10.50 -6.15
CA ASP A 44 -6.06 -10.63 -7.56
C ASP A 44 -4.97 -11.26 -8.41
N VAL A 45 -3.74 -10.77 -8.30
CA VAL A 45 -2.61 -11.32 -9.06
C VAL A 45 -2.35 -12.77 -8.67
N SER A 46 -2.51 -13.12 -7.39
CA SER A 46 -2.36 -14.50 -6.92
C SER A 46 -3.43 -15.47 -7.42
N SER A 47 -4.59 -14.99 -7.88
CA SER A 47 -5.70 -15.83 -8.35
C SER A 47 -5.94 -15.75 -9.86
N VAL A 48 -5.52 -14.65 -10.51
CA VAL A 48 -5.76 -14.46 -11.95
C VAL A 48 -4.95 -15.43 -12.82
N LEU A 49 -3.83 -15.93 -12.32
CA LEU A 49 -2.99 -16.94 -12.99
C LEU A 49 -3.23 -18.31 -12.35
N PRO A 50 -3.83 -19.30 -13.06
CA PRO A 50 -4.19 -20.58 -12.47
C PRO A 50 -3.01 -21.36 -11.87
N TRP A 51 -1.83 -21.27 -12.49
CA TRP A 51 -0.63 -21.93 -11.96
C TRP A 51 -0.13 -21.27 -10.68
N LEU A 52 -0.21 -19.94 -10.58
CA LEU A 52 0.20 -19.19 -9.38
C LEU A 52 -0.77 -19.45 -8.23
N GLU A 53 -2.07 -19.51 -8.52
CA GLU A 53 -3.09 -19.89 -7.55
C GLU A 53 -2.82 -21.29 -7.00
N LYS A 54 -2.53 -22.25 -7.89
CA LYS A 54 -2.17 -23.62 -7.50
C LYS A 54 -0.95 -23.63 -6.56
N VAL A 55 0.13 -22.93 -6.91
CA VAL A 55 1.34 -22.84 -6.07
C VAL A 55 1.00 -22.28 -4.69
N ARG A 56 0.23 -21.18 -4.63
CA ARG A 56 -0.18 -20.56 -3.36
C ARG A 56 -1.02 -21.52 -2.51
N LEU A 57 -1.95 -22.24 -3.12
CA LEU A 57 -2.78 -23.22 -2.41
C LEU A 57 -1.95 -24.40 -1.90
N SER A 58 -1.02 -24.91 -2.70
CA SER A 58 -0.09 -25.98 -2.29
C SER A 58 0.81 -25.56 -1.14
N VAL A 59 1.32 -24.32 -1.16
CA VAL A 59 2.10 -23.74 -0.06
C VAL A 59 1.25 -23.59 1.19
N ALA A 60 0.00 -23.13 1.06
CA ALA A 60 -0.94 -23.05 2.18
C ALA A 60 -1.32 -24.43 2.75
N GLU A 61 -1.34 -25.47 1.93
CA GLU A 61 -1.59 -26.85 2.38
C GLU A 61 -0.38 -27.44 3.10
N LEU A 62 0.83 -27.25 2.54
CA LEU A 62 2.11 -27.60 3.17
C LEU A 62 2.22 -26.92 4.54
N ALA A 63 2.01 -25.62 4.57
CA ALA A 63 1.88 -24.81 5.77
C ALA A 63 1.00 -25.48 6.85
N LYS A 64 -0.23 -25.87 6.50
CA LYS A 64 -1.15 -26.52 7.44
C LYS A 64 -0.69 -27.90 7.89
N VAL A 65 0.12 -28.63 7.11
CA VAL A 65 0.71 -29.91 7.53
C VAL A 65 1.82 -29.67 8.56
N PHE A 66 2.66 -28.66 8.35
CA PHE A 66 3.81 -28.41 9.20
C PHE A 66 3.46 -27.61 10.46
N TYR A 67 2.60 -26.60 10.40
CA TYR A 67 2.31 -25.69 11.52
C TYR A 67 1.79 -26.41 12.78
N GLY A 68 0.91 -27.40 12.61
CA GLY A 68 0.33 -28.18 13.71
C GLY A 68 1.14 -29.42 14.13
N ASN A 69 2.27 -29.69 13.49
CA ASN A 69 3.02 -30.94 13.69
C ASN A 69 4.41 -30.66 14.27
N HIS A 70 4.51 -30.68 15.60
CA HIS A 70 5.77 -30.44 16.31
C HIS A 70 6.91 -31.39 15.90
N LYS A 71 6.59 -32.63 15.50
CA LYS A 71 7.59 -33.59 14.99
C LYS A 71 8.18 -33.08 13.66
N LEU A 72 7.35 -32.64 12.72
CA LEU A 72 7.82 -32.08 11.44
C LEU A 72 8.57 -30.76 11.63
N GLN A 73 8.08 -29.87 12.52
CA GLN A 73 8.76 -28.62 12.87
C GLN A 73 10.16 -28.89 13.46
N SER A 74 10.28 -29.85 14.37
CA SER A 74 11.58 -30.23 14.95
C SER A 74 12.52 -30.88 13.95
N GLN A 75 12.01 -31.67 12.98
CA GLN A 75 12.84 -32.24 11.91
C GLN A 75 13.44 -31.16 11.01
N LEU A 76 12.64 -30.14 10.65
CA LEU A 76 13.15 -28.98 9.92
C LEU A 76 14.21 -28.21 10.72
N ARG A 77 14.01 -28.08 12.04
CA ARG A 77 14.96 -27.40 12.93
C ARG A 77 16.28 -28.15 13.08
N ASN A 78 16.23 -29.48 13.21
CA ASN A 78 17.42 -30.30 13.47
C ASN A 78 18.32 -30.45 12.23
N ASN A 79 17.78 -30.22 11.04
CA ASN A 79 18.53 -30.26 9.79
C ASN A 79 19.15 -28.89 9.42
N GLN A 80 18.94 -27.84 10.22
CA GLN A 80 19.60 -26.55 10.00
C GLN A 80 21.05 -26.61 10.46
N GLU A 81 21.98 -26.48 9.52
CA GLU A 81 23.39 -26.22 9.83
C GLU A 81 23.49 -24.84 10.53
N SER A 82 23.89 -24.85 11.81
CA SER A 82 24.35 -23.73 12.63
C SER A 82 24.35 -22.34 11.96
N GLY A 83 23.20 -21.66 11.95
CA GLY A 83 23.04 -20.30 11.44
C GLY A 83 22.02 -19.53 12.26
N HIS A 84 22.39 -18.32 12.69
CA HIS A 84 21.66 -17.42 13.60
C HIS A 84 20.35 -16.84 13.03
N TYR A 85 19.35 -17.67 12.74
CA TYR A 85 17.99 -17.20 12.51
C TYR A 85 17.10 -17.60 13.69
N ALA A 86 16.52 -16.59 14.34
CA ALA A 86 15.65 -16.72 15.49
C ALA A 86 14.48 -17.69 15.22
N VAL A 87 13.99 -18.33 16.28
CA VAL A 87 12.82 -19.21 16.34
C VAL A 87 11.63 -18.58 15.61
N THR A 88 11.48 -18.88 14.32
CA THR A 88 10.32 -18.50 13.52
C THR A 88 9.61 -19.78 13.11
N GLU A 89 8.33 -19.90 13.49
CA GLU A 89 7.48 -21.01 13.09
C GLU A 89 7.48 -21.13 11.56
N PHE A 90 7.62 -22.35 11.04
CA PHE A 90 7.64 -22.59 9.61
C PHE A 90 6.25 -22.90 9.06
N PRO A 91 5.88 -22.35 7.88
CA PRO A 91 6.50 -21.22 7.18
C PRO A 91 6.16 -19.86 7.82
N ASP A 92 6.90 -18.82 7.47
CA ASP A 92 6.54 -17.44 7.84
C ASP A 92 5.23 -17.02 7.13
N PHE A 93 4.18 -16.74 7.89
CA PHE A 93 2.86 -16.34 7.36
C PHE A 93 2.60 -14.84 7.39
N SER A 94 3.62 -14.01 7.67
CA SER A 94 3.48 -12.55 7.70
C SER A 94 2.99 -11.97 6.37
N SER A 95 3.28 -12.62 5.25
CA SER A 95 2.77 -12.29 3.92
C SER A 95 2.80 -13.50 2.98
N VAL A 96 2.13 -13.41 1.83
CA VAL A 96 2.20 -14.43 0.78
C VAL A 96 3.64 -14.63 0.29
N CYS A 97 4.38 -13.55 0.09
CA CYS A 97 5.80 -13.62 -0.32
C CYS A 97 6.67 -14.26 0.75
N ALA A 98 6.47 -13.92 2.03
CA ALA A 98 7.22 -14.52 3.13
C ALA A 98 6.98 -16.03 3.22
N SER A 99 5.73 -16.48 3.02
CA SER A 99 5.38 -17.90 3.03
C SER A 99 6.04 -18.66 1.89
N LEU A 100 5.98 -18.11 0.67
CA LEU A 100 6.66 -18.67 -0.51
C LEU A 100 8.18 -18.72 -0.31
N GLN A 101 8.77 -17.64 0.20
CA GLN A 101 10.20 -17.56 0.47
C GLN A 101 10.63 -18.58 1.52
N SER A 102 9.88 -18.70 2.61
CA SER A 102 10.17 -19.62 3.70
C SER A 102 10.18 -21.08 3.24
N VAL A 103 9.28 -21.45 2.33
CA VAL A 103 9.24 -22.79 1.70
C VAL A 103 10.42 -22.97 0.74
N LEU A 104 10.71 -21.97 -0.09
CA LEU A 104 11.83 -22.02 -1.05
C LEU A 104 13.19 -22.16 -0.35
N ASP A 105 13.41 -21.39 0.72
CA ASP A 105 14.65 -21.41 1.51
C ASP A 105 14.89 -22.77 2.19
N ARG A 106 13.83 -23.55 2.39
CA ARG A 106 13.85 -24.84 3.09
C ARG A 106 13.71 -26.04 2.15
N GLU A 107 13.89 -25.85 0.84
CA GLU A 107 13.77 -26.91 -0.17
C GLU A 107 14.56 -28.17 0.21
N LYS A 108 15.85 -28.00 0.58
CA LYS A 108 16.78 -29.09 0.87
C LYS A 108 16.39 -29.88 2.12
N GLU A 109 15.79 -29.24 3.12
CA GLU A 109 15.30 -29.88 4.32
C GLU A 109 13.92 -30.53 4.11
N LEU A 110 13.06 -29.91 3.29
CA LEU A 110 11.73 -30.43 2.99
C LEU A 110 11.79 -31.72 2.18
N TYR A 111 12.63 -31.78 1.15
CA TYR A 111 12.74 -32.94 0.26
C TYR A 111 12.93 -34.28 1.00
N PRO A 112 13.95 -34.47 1.86
CA PRO A 112 14.15 -35.75 2.56
C PRO A 112 13.03 -36.06 3.56
N ILE A 113 12.32 -35.06 4.09
CA ILE A 113 11.19 -35.29 5.00
C ILE A 113 10.01 -35.85 4.22
N VAL A 114 9.62 -35.21 3.12
CA VAL A 114 8.45 -35.62 2.33
C VAL A 114 8.71 -36.89 1.50
N ALA A 115 9.97 -37.17 1.15
CA ALA A 115 10.34 -38.36 0.36
C ALA A 115 10.21 -39.67 1.15
N ARG A 116 10.04 -39.60 2.48
CA ARG A 116 9.89 -40.80 3.30
C ARG A 116 8.55 -41.47 3.02
N ARG A 117 8.55 -42.81 3.02
CA ARG A 117 7.33 -43.60 2.83
C ARG A 117 6.29 -43.37 3.93
N ASP A 118 6.75 -43.15 5.17
CA ASP A 118 5.89 -42.89 6.32
C ASP A 118 5.32 -41.46 6.35
N PHE A 119 5.72 -40.58 5.42
CA PHE A 119 5.18 -39.21 5.37
C PHE A 119 3.68 -39.17 5.05
N VAL A 120 3.20 -40.11 4.22
CA VAL A 120 1.78 -40.19 3.83
C VAL A 120 0.98 -41.14 4.71
N GLU A 121 1.59 -41.72 5.74
CA GLU A 121 0.88 -42.57 6.70
C GLU A 121 0.00 -41.71 7.61
N ALA A 122 -1.32 -41.89 7.51
CA ALA A 122 -2.29 -41.16 8.30
C ALA A 122 -3.45 -42.06 8.75
N ASN A 123 -4.13 -41.65 9.81
CA ASN A 123 -5.23 -42.40 10.41
C ASN A 123 -6.55 -42.25 9.63
N SER A 124 -6.61 -41.30 8.67
CA SER A 124 -7.81 -41.06 7.86
C SER A 124 -7.47 -40.91 6.37
N PRO A 125 -8.35 -41.36 5.46
CA PRO A 125 -8.14 -41.18 4.02
C PRO A 125 -8.00 -39.71 3.59
N ALA A 126 -8.73 -38.81 4.25
CA ALA A 126 -8.70 -37.38 3.94
C ALA A 126 -7.34 -36.74 4.29
N GLU A 127 -6.75 -37.13 5.42
CA GLU A 127 -5.43 -36.69 5.84
C GLU A 127 -4.33 -37.31 4.97
N GLN A 128 -4.45 -38.59 4.64
CA GLN A 128 -3.52 -39.26 3.72
C GLN A 128 -3.47 -38.56 2.36
N GLU A 129 -4.63 -38.23 1.79
CA GLU A 129 -4.71 -37.53 0.50
C GLU A 129 -4.12 -36.11 0.59
N LYS A 130 -4.30 -35.42 1.73
CA LYS A 130 -3.65 -34.12 2.00
C LYS A 130 -2.12 -34.23 2.02
N LEU A 131 -1.59 -35.23 2.73
CA LEU A 131 -0.15 -35.48 2.79
C LEU A 131 0.40 -35.87 1.42
N LYS A 132 -0.34 -36.67 0.65
CA LYS A 132 0.03 -37.02 -0.72
C LYS A 132 0.13 -35.80 -1.62
N ARG A 133 -0.83 -34.86 -1.57
CA ARG A 133 -0.73 -33.60 -2.33
C ARG A 133 0.50 -32.76 -1.96
N VAL A 134 0.86 -32.70 -0.67
CA VAL A 134 2.07 -32.01 -0.22
C VAL A 134 3.32 -32.72 -0.71
N GLN A 135 3.36 -34.06 -0.65
CA GLN A 135 4.45 -34.87 -1.18
C GLN A 135 4.61 -34.65 -2.68
N ASP A 136 3.53 -34.76 -3.46
CA ASP A 136 3.53 -34.55 -4.92
C ASP A 136 3.98 -33.13 -5.28
N PHE A 137 3.61 -32.12 -4.48
CA PHE A 137 4.03 -30.74 -4.70
C PHE A 137 5.53 -30.54 -4.49
N VAL A 138 6.07 -31.00 -3.36
CA VAL A 138 7.49 -30.81 -3.01
C VAL A 138 8.41 -31.68 -3.86
N LEU A 139 7.97 -32.88 -4.25
CA LEU A 139 8.73 -33.79 -5.11
C LEU A 139 8.56 -33.49 -6.61
N SER A 140 7.76 -32.49 -6.99
CA SER A 140 7.61 -32.08 -8.39
C SER A 140 8.91 -31.51 -8.96
N ASP A 141 9.24 -31.88 -10.19
CA ASP A 141 10.37 -31.31 -10.94
C ASP A 141 10.25 -29.78 -11.12
N SER A 142 9.05 -29.22 -10.98
CA SER A 142 8.78 -27.80 -11.10
C SER A 142 8.79 -27.04 -9.78
N PHE A 143 8.94 -27.70 -8.62
CA PHE A 143 8.74 -27.11 -7.30
C PHE A 143 9.50 -25.79 -7.09
N VAL A 144 10.82 -25.81 -7.24
CA VAL A 144 11.70 -24.63 -7.06
C VAL A 144 11.41 -23.54 -8.08
N ARG A 145 11.21 -23.93 -9.34
CA ARG A 145 10.94 -23.00 -10.44
C ARG A 145 9.62 -22.27 -10.23
N ASP A 146 8.58 -23.00 -9.84
CA ASP A 146 7.24 -22.45 -9.66
C ASP A 146 7.19 -21.49 -8.46
N LEU A 147 7.88 -21.82 -7.36
CA LEU A 147 8.06 -20.91 -6.21
C LEU A 147 8.85 -19.65 -6.59
N SER A 148 9.96 -19.81 -7.32
CA SER A 148 10.80 -18.70 -7.77
C SER A 148 10.03 -17.76 -8.69
N ASN A 149 9.27 -18.31 -9.65
CA ASN A 149 8.43 -17.56 -10.56
C ASN A 149 7.28 -16.84 -9.83
N ALA A 150 6.65 -17.50 -8.85
CA ALA A 150 5.64 -16.87 -8.01
C ALA A 150 6.20 -15.66 -7.25
N LEU A 151 7.41 -15.78 -6.68
CA LEU A 151 8.09 -14.68 -6.01
C LEU A 151 8.47 -13.54 -6.95
N LEU A 152 8.93 -13.84 -8.18
CA LEU A 152 9.22 -12.80 -9.19
C LEU A 152 7.99 -11.97 -9.55
N ILE A 153 6.80 -12.58 -9.57
CA ILE A 153 5.53 -11.86 -9.82
C ILE A 153 5.09 -11.07 -8.59
N LEU A 154 5.14 -11.66 -7.39
CA LEU A 154 4.50 -11.06 -6.20
C LEU A 154 5.39 -10.07 -5.43
N ARG A 155 6.72 -10.20 -5.50
CA ARG A 155 7.65 -9.33 -4.75
C ARG A 155 7.51 -7.83 -5.09
N PRO A 156 7.40 -7.40 -6.37
CA PRO A 156 7.21 -5.99 -6.69
C PRO A 156 5.99 -5.37 -5.98
N LEU A 157 4.87 -6.11 -5.91
CA LEU A 157 3.67 -5.67 -5.18
C LEU A 157 3.92 -5.56 -3.69
N GLN A 158 4.58 -6.57 -3.11
CA GLN A 158 4.87 -6.59 -1.68
C GLN A 158 5.81 -5.44 -1.28
N GLN A 159 6.79 -5.12 -2.11
CA GLN A 159 7.70 -3.98 -1.90
C GLN A 159 6.95 -2.65 -1.93
N HIS A 160 6.08 -2.45 -2.93
CA HIS A 160 5.25 -1.24 -3.00
C HIS A 160 4.29 -1.14 -1.81
N LEU A 161 3.66 -2.25 -1.42
CA LEU A 161 2.79 -2.28 -0.24
C LEU A 161 3.54 -1.92 1.05
N GLN A 162 4.77 -2.42 1.20
CA GLN A 162 5.60 -2.10 2.36
C GLN A 162 6.03 -0.63 2.36
N HIS A 163 6.37 -0.06 1.19
CA HIS A 163 6.69 1.35 1.02
C HIS A 163 5.58 2.25 1.58
N PHE A 164 4.35 2.09 1.09
CA PHE A 164 3.20 2.88 1.53
C PHE A 164 2.72 2.59 2.97
N ARG A 165 3.18 1.49 3.59
CA ARG A 165 2.88 1.16 5.00
C ARG A 165 3.90 1.73 5.98
N SER A 166 5.18 1.76 5.59
CA SER A 166 6.29 2.12 6.47
C SER A 166 6.58 3.61 6.48
N GLU A 167 6.24 4.32 5.40
CA GLU A 167 6.54 5.73 5.23
C GLU A 167 5.28 6.60 5.18
N ARG A 168 5.42 7.88 5.56
CA ARG A 168 4.45 8.92 5.16
C ARG A 168 4.71 9.29 3.71
N THR A 169 4.44 8.35 2.83
CA THR A 169 4.64 8.52 1.40
C THR A 169 3.71 9.60 0.86
N PRO A 170 4.24 10.59 0.12
CA PRO A 170 3.41 11.59 -0.54
C PRO A 170 2.42 10.95 -1.51
N ILE A 171 1.20 11.48 -1.56
CA ILE A 171 0.14 10.98 -2.44
C ILE A 171 0.50 11.11 -3.94
N SER A 172 1.44 11.98 -4.29
CA SER A 172 2.00 12.09 -5.65
C SER A 172 2.70 10.83 -6.12
N GLN A 173 3.24 10.00 -5.21
CA GLN A 173 3.94 8.77 -5.60
C GLN A 173 3.00 7.63 -6.01
N VAL A 174 1.69 7.75 -5.77
CA VAL A 174 0.73 6.68 -6.07
C VAL A 174 0.73 6.33 -7.56
N TYR A 175 0.55 7.31 -8.43
CA TYR A 175 0.53 7.08 -9.87
C TYR A 175 1.82 6.43 -10.41
N PRO A 176 3.03 6.95 -10.14
CA PRO A 176 4.26 6.38 -10.68
C PRO A 176 4.55 4.96 -10.15
N TYR A 177 4.18 4.64 -8.91
CA TYR A 177 4.35 3.28 -8.38
C TYR A 177 3.44 2.26 -9.08
N PHE A 178 2.22 2.63 -9.46
CA PHE A 178 1.37 1.76 -10.29
C PHE A 178 1.90 1.66 -11.73
N MET A 179 2.40 2.75 -12.30
CA MET A 179 3.02 2.71 -13.64
C MET A 179 4.29 1.83 -13.66
N ASP A 180 5.07 1.85 -12.58
CA ASP A 180 6.22 0.96 -12.44
C ASP A 180 5.81 -0.51 -12.42
N LEU A 181 4.73 -0.87 -11.70
CA LEU A 181 4.20 -2.24 -11.74
C LEU A 181 3.80 -2.68 -13.14
N LEU A 182 3.15 -1.80 -13.92
CA LEU A 182 2.82 -2.08 -15.32
C LEU A 182 4.06 -2.32 -16.17
N ARG A 183 5.10 -1.50 -15.98
CA ARG A 183 6.40 -1.65 -16.66
C ARG A 183 7.06 -2.97 -16.30
N VAL A 184 7.14 -3.29 -15.01
CA VAL A 184 7.70 -4.53 -14.48
C VAL A 184 7.02 -5.73 -15.14
N TYR A 185 5.69 -5.84 -15.08
CA TYR A 185 4.98 -6.98 -15.67
C TYR A 185 5.08 -7.04 -17.20
N SER A 186 5.05 -5.89 -17.87
CA SER A 186 5.20 -5.84 -19.33
C SER A 186 6.58 -6.32 -19.78
N SER A 187 7.63 -6.05 -18.98
CA SER A 187 9.02 -6.41 -19.27
C SER A 187 9.37 -7.87 -18.97
N MET A 188 8.54 -8.64 -18.26
CA MET A 188 8.85 -10.02 -17.88
C MET A 188 8.87 -10.97 -19.10
N GLU A 189 10.03 -11.26 -19.67
CA GLU A 189 10.14 -12.04 -20.92
C GLU A 189 9.60 -13.47 -20.82
N TRP A 190 9.72 -14.10 -19.65
CA TRP A 190 9.27 -15.48 -19.42
C TRP A 190 7.75 -15.63 -19.23
N VAL A 191 7.04 -14.52 -19.02
CA VAL A 191 5.57 -14.50 -18.87
C VAL A 191 4.93 -14.31 -20.24
N ASN A 192 3.94 -15.12 -20.58
CA ASN A 192 3.34 -15.05 -21.90
C ASN A 192 2.44 -13.80 -22.05
N LYS A 193 2.13 -13.42 -23.30
CA LYS A 193 1.34 -12.20 -23.61
C LYS A 193 -0.03 -12.16 -22.91
N LYS A 194 -0.70 -13.31 -22.77
CA LYS A 194 -2.02 -13.38 -22.13
C LYS A 194 -1.90 -13.13 -20.63
N GLU A 195 -0.93 -13.75 -19.97
CA GLU A 195 -0.67 -13.56 -18.55
C GLU A 195 -0.24 -12.12 -18.25
N LYS A 196 0.63 -11.53 -19.08
CA LYS A 196 0.97 -10.10 -18.98
C LYS A 196 -0.26 -9.21 -19.02
N ALA A 197 -1.16 -9.46 -19.98
CA ALA A 197 -2.40 -8.69 -20.11
C ALA A 197 -3.27 -8.81 -18.85
N LEU A 198 -3.42 -10.01 -18.29
CA LEU A 198 -4.15 -10.25 -17.04
C LEU A 198 -3.53 -9.48 -15.86
N LEU A 199 -2.21 -9.59 -15.67
CA LEU A 199 -1.48 -8.87 -14.61
C LEU A 199 -1.66 -7.35 -14.75
N THR A 200 -1.47 -6.80 -15.95
CA THR A 200 -1.65 -5.37 -16.20
C THR A 200 -3.10 -4.91 -16.01
N SER A 201 -4.08 -5.77 -16.32
CA SER A 201 -5.50 -5.48 -16.08
C SER A 201 -5.78 -5.34 -14.59
N CYS A 202 -5.30 -6.27 -13.76
CA CYS A 202 -5.45 -6.19 -12.31
C CYS A 202 -4.86 -4.88 -11.74
N VAL A 203 -3.66 -4.50 -12.19
CA VAL A 203 -3.01 -3.26 -11.76
C VAL A 203 -3.85 -2.04 -12.14
N MET A 204 -4.31 -1.96 -13.39
CA MET A 204 -5.11 -0.83 -13.89
C MET A 204 -6.48 -0.75 -13.22
N GLU A 205 -7.15 -1.88 -13.03
CA GLU A 205 -8.45 -1.94 -12.34
C GLU A 205 -8.35 -1.42 -10.91
N ARG A 206 -7.30 -1.82 -10.18
CA ARG A 206 -7.06 -1.34 -8.81
C ARG A 206 -6.68 0.13 -8.77
N LEU A 207 -5.82 0.61 -9.67
CA LEU A 207 -5.52 2.03 -9.79
C LEU A 207 -6.79 2.85 -10.04
N ASN A 208 -7.58 2.45 -11.03
CA ASN A 208 -8.82 3.14 -11.40
C ASN A 208 -9.85 3.15 -10.26
N ALA A 209 -9.90 2.08 -9.46
CA ALA A 209 -10.81 1.99 -8.32
C ALA A 209 -10.47 2.99 -7.21
N ILE A 210 -9.20 3.30 -6.99
CA ILE A 210 -8.77 4.25 -5.95
C ILE A 210 -8.52 5.66 -6.45
N TYR A 211 -8.40 5.87 -7.77
CA TYR A 211 -8.02 7.16 -8.31
C TYR A 211 -9.03 8.25 -7.96
N GLY A 212 -8.52 9.35 -7.41
CA GLY A 212 -9.26 10.58 -7.11
C GLY A 212 -8.45 11.77 -7.59
N ASP A 213 -9.07 12.95 -7.61
CA ASP A 213 -8.44 14.18 -8.12
C ASP A 213 -7.15 14.52 -7.36
N SER A 214 -7.06 14.17 -6.08
CA SER A 214 -5.87 14.34 -5.24
C SER A 214 -4.63 13.64 -5.78
N HIS A 215 -4.76 12.43 -6.32
CA HIS A 215 -3.63 11.71 -6.93
C HIS A 215 -3.08 12.47 -8.13
N GLY A 216 -3.98 12.96 -9.00
CA GLY A 216 -3.59 13.68 -10.21
C GLY A 216 -3.02 15.05 -9.91
N VAL A 217 -3.66 15.81 -9.03
CA VAL A 217 -3.20 17.14 -8.59
C VAL A 217 -1.84 17.03 -7.94
N ALA A 218 -1.67 16.12 -6.98
CA ALA A 218 -0.37 15.95 -6.31
C ALA A 218 0.71 15.50 -7.30
N TYR A 219 0.41 14.58 -8.22
CA TYR A 219 1.37 14.16 -9.26
C TYR A 219 1.75 15.31 -10.22
N MET A 220 0.82 16.25 -10.47
CA MET A 220 1.07 17.42 -11.32
C MET A 220 1.85 18.53 -10.60
N LEU A 221 1.66 18.67 -9.29
CA LEU A 221 2.31 19.69 -8.46
C LEU A 221 3.59 19.20 -7.78
N ASP A 222 3.89 17.90 -7.82
CA ASP A 222 5.17 17.39 -7.31
C ASP A 222 6.32 17.77 -8.25
N PRO A 223 7.38 18.45 -7.76
CA PRO A 223 8.50 18.88 -8.59
C PRO A 223 9.23 17.71 -9.26
N LEU A 224 9.17 16.50 -8.70
CA LEU A 224 9.79 15.31 -9.29
C LEU A 224 9.03 14.77 -10.50
N TYR A 225 7.74 15.08 -10.62
CA TYR A 225 6.85 14.41 -11.56
C TYR A 225 6.18 15.33 -12.58
N LEU A 226 5.75 16.52 -12.17
CA LEU A 226 5.17 17.58 -13.03
C LEU A 226 4.02 17.12 -13.96
N GLY A 227 3.39 15.99 -13.64
CA GLY A 227 2.37 15.36 -14.46
C GLY A 227 2.87 14.75 -15.78
N GLU A 228 4.17 14.50 -15.95
CA GLU A 228 4.77 14.10 -17.24
C GLU A 228 4.25 12.76 -17.78
N ALA A 229 4.04 11.76 -16.91
CA ALA A 229 3.56 10.45 -17.34
C ALA A 229 2.03 10.36 -17.53
N LEU A 230 1.28 11.44 -17.28
CA LEU A 230 -0.17 11.44 -17.50
C LEU A 230 -0.47 11.50 -19.00
N ASP A 231 -1.40 10.66 -19.45
CA ASP A 231 -1.93 10.78 -20.80
C ASP A 231 -2.66 12.12 -21.00
N ALA A 232 -2.78 12.57 -22.27
CA ALA A 232 -3.39 13.86 -22.60
C ALA A 232 -4.85 14.01 -22.13
N GLY A 233 -5.58 12.90 -21.96
CA GLY A 233 -6.94 12.91 -21.42
C GLY A 233 -6.91 13.16 -19.92
N LYS A 234 -6.14 12.36 -19.17
CA LYS A 234 -6.00 12.50 -17.72
C LYS A 234 -5.41 13.85 -17.32
N LYS A 235 -4.40 14.33 -18.05
CA LYS A 235 -3.79 15.65 -17.84
C LYS A 235 -4.83 16.77 -17.93
N ARG A 236 -5.68 16.76 -18.96
CA ARG A 236 -6.79 17.71 -19.12
C ARG A 236 -7.84 17.62 -18.01
N GLU A 237 -8.11 16.42 -17.49
CA GLU A 237 -9.02 16.27 -16.34
C GLU A 237 -8.46 16.94 -15.09
N VAL A 238 -7.16 16.75 -14.81
CA VAL A 238 -6.48 17.36 -13.66
C VAL A 238 -6.37 18.88 -13.82
N GLU A 239 -5.98 19.38 -14.98
CA GLU A 239 -5.93 20.82 -15.27
C GLU A 239 -7.30 21.49 -15.08
N ARG A 240 -8.39 20.84 -15.54
CA ARG A 240 -9.76 21.33 -15.29
C ARG A 240 -10.16 21.32 -13.82
N PHE A 241 -9.63 20.38 -13.04
CA PHE A 241 -9.84 20.38 -11.59
C PHE A 241 -9.10 21.55 -10.94
N ILE A 242 -7.82 21.73 -11.26
CA ILE A 242 -7.00 22.84 -10.75
C ILE A 242 -7.67 24.18 -11.08
N ALA A 243 -8.10 24.35 -12.34
CA ALA A 243 -8.78 25.57 -12.77
C ALA A 243 -10.03 25.88 -11.95
N ARG A 244 -10.91 24.90 -11.75
CA ARG A 244 -12.12 25.07 -10.93
C ARG A 244 -11.82 25.28 -9.45
N TYR A 245 -10.75 24.67 -8.94
CA TYR A 245 -10.39 24.82 -7.53
C TYR A 245 -9.87 26.22 -7.23
N CYS A 246 -9.05 26.76 -8.14
CA CYS A 246 -8.43 28.07 -8.00
C CYS A 246 -9.30 29.21 -8.54
N GLU A 247 -10.49 28.92 -9.09
CA GLU A 247 -11.44 29.91 -9.56
C GLU A 247 -11.93 30.76 -8.37
N ARG A 248 -11.66 32.07 -8.41
CA ARG A 248 -12.12 33.04 -7.42
C ARG A 248 -12.98 34.08 -8.12
N GLU A 249 -14.15 34.40 -7.56
CA GLU A 249 -15.11 35.34 -8.18
C GLU A 249 -14.52 36.75 -8.39
N GLU A 250 -13.44 37.11 -7.70
CA GLU A 250 -12.84 38.45 -7.68
C GLU A 250 -11.47 38.55 -8.40
N GLU A 251 -10.89 37.44 -8.88
CA GLU A 251 -9.54 37.42 -9.47
C GLU A 251 -9.54 36.72 -10.84
N ASP A 252 -9.27 37.47 -11.91
CA ASP A 252 -9.03 36.93 -13.27
C ASP A 252 -7.60 36.41 -13.39
N VAL A 253 -7.31 35.31 -12.69
CA VAL A 253 -5.99 34.67 -12.70
C VAL A 253 -5.99 33.48 -13.65
N ASP A 254 -5.14 33.54 -14.69
CA ASP A 254 -4.86 32.39 -15.53
C ASP A 254 -3.98 31.38 -14.77
N ILE A 255 -4.64 30.52 -13.99
CA ILE A 255 -3.98 29.50 -13.19
C ILE A 255 -3.23 28.46 -14.03
N LEU A 256 -3.60 28.26 -15.30
CA LEU A 256 -2.88 27.36 -16.18
C LEU A 256 -1.57 27.99 -16.68
N ALA A 257 -1.55 29.32 -16.88
CA ALA A 257 -0.31 30.05 -17.11
C ALA A 257 0.62 29.96 -15.89
N HIS A 258 0.12 30.18 -14.66
CA HIS A 258 0.92 29.98 -13.44
C HIS A 258 1.43 28.55 -13.28
N LEU A 259 0.65 27.54 -13.67
CA LEU A 259 1.09 26.14 -13.64
C LEU A 259 2.23 25.89 -14.66
N ALA A 260 2.23 26.57 -15.80
CA ALA A 260 3.32 26.51 -16.75
C ALA A 260 4.57 27.22 -16.22
N GLU A 261 4.42 28.43 -15.65
CA GLU A 261 5.51 29.18 -15.00
C GLU A 261 6.13 28.38 -13.84
N TYR A 262 5.33 27.67 -13.06
CA TYR A 262 5.80 26.76 -12.03
C TYR A 262 6.73 25.67 -12.61
N LYS A 263 6.36 25.07 -13.74
CA LYS A 263 7.17 24.03 -14.40
C LYS A 263 8.49 24.56 -14.91
N GLU A 264 8.48 25.76 -15.50
CA GLU A 264 9.70 26.45 -15.93
C GLU A 264 10.60 26.79 -14.72
N MET A 265 10.02 27.25 -13.61
CA MET A 265 10.77 27.49 -12.38
C MET A 265 11.42 26.21 -11.83
N VAL A 266 10.72 25.07 -11.88
CA VAL A 266 11.30 23.78 -11.48
C VAL A 266 12.43 23.36 -12.43
N ALA A 267 12.30 23.61 -13.74
CA ALA A 267 13.38 23.35 -14.69
C ALA A 267 14.61 24.21 -14.40
N ASP A 268 14.42 25.51 -14.15
CA ASP A 268 15.48 26.45 -13.78
C ASP A 268 16.18 26.03 -12.46
N LEU A 269 15.40 25.61 -11.46
CA LEU A 269 15.93 25.13 -10.18
C LEU A 269 16.85 23.92 -10.33
N LYS A 270 16.52 22.99 -11.24
CA LYS A 270 17.37 21.81 -11.52
C LYS A 270 18.74 22.20 -12.05
N GLU A 271 18.81 23.26 -12.84
CA GLU A 271 20.04 23.73 -13.49
C GLU A 271 20.86 24.64 -12.56
N ASN A 272 20.18 25.54 -11.84
CA ASN A 272 20.82 26.61 -11.09
C ASN A 272 21.06 26.30 -9.60
N ASP A 273 20.35 25.33 -9.02
CA ASP A 273 20.56 24.88 -7.64
C ASP A 273 20.56 23.33 -7.54
N PRO A 274 21.63 22.68 -8.04
CA PRO A 274 21.73 21.23 -8.02
C PRO A 274 21.86 20.63 -6.61
N GLU A 275 22.29 21.41 -5.61
CA GLU A 275 22.39 20.94 -4.23
C GLU A 275 21.01 20.85 -3.57
N TYR A 276 20.18 21.88 -3.74
CA TYR A 276 18.79 21.82 -3.32
C TYR A 276 18.02 20.75 -4.10
N TRP A 277 18.26 20.63 -5.41
CA TRP A 277 17.59 19.61 -6.23
C TRP A 277 17.89 18.19 -5.74
N LYS A 278 19.14 17.86 -5.40
CA LYS A 278 19.48 16.56 -4.77
C LYS A 278 18.74 16.31 -3.47
N SER A 279 18.43 17.37 -2.71
CA SER A 279 17.66 17.26 -1.47
C SER A 279 16.19 16.93 -1.75
N VAL A 280 15.63 17.43 -2.85
CA VAL A 280 14.30 17.03 -3.35
C VAL A 280 14.31 15.58 -3.84
N GLU A 281 15.29 15.18 -4.65
CA GLU A 281 15.41 13.82 -5.21
C GLU A 281 15.59 12.74 -4.13
N SER A 282 16.37 13.04 -3.09
CA SER A 282 16.58 12.13 -1.96
C SER A 282 15.38 12.06 -1.00
N GLY A 283 14.39 12.94 -1.16
CA GLY A 283 13.25 13.06 -0.25
C GLY A 283 13.60 13.75 1.08
N ALA A 284 14.78 14.35 1.20
CA ALA A 284 15.17 15.18 2.34
C ALA A 284 14.31 16.45 2.42
N VAL A 285 13.93 17.01 1.26
CA VAL A 285 12.87 18.02 1.13
C VAL A 285 11.63 17.34 0.58
N ARG A 286 10.57 17.27 1.39
CA ARG A 286 9.30 16.66 0.97
C ARG A 286 8.50 17.62 0.10
N PRO A 287 7.61 17.12 -0.77
CA PRO A 287 6.76 17.98 -1.60
C PRO A 287 5.99 19.04 -0.80
N TYR A 288 5.50 18.69 0.40
CA TYR A 288 4.84 19.67 1.28
C TYR A 288 5.79 20.83 1.66
N GLU A 289 7.01 20.51 2.11
CA GLU A 289 8.02 21.49 2.53
C GLU A 289 8.48 22.35 1.35
N PHE A 290 8.69 21.73 0.20
CA PHE A 290 8.98 22.43 -1.05
C PHE A 290 7.94 23.51 -1.35
N TRP A 291 6.64 23.20 -1.19
CA TRP A 291 5.57 24.15 -1.46
C TRP A 291 5.40 25.24 -0.39
N VAL A 292 5.80 25.02 0.87
CA VAL A 292 5.73 26.05 1.93
C VAL A 292 6.51 27.31 1.54
N GLU A 293 7.61 27.16 0.81
CA GLU A 293 8.49 28.26 0.41
C GLU A 293 8.04 28.98 -0.88
N ARG A 294 7.00 28.50 -1.59
CA ARG A 294 6.64 28.97 -2.94
C ARG A 294 5.45 29.94 -2.94
N GLN A 295 5.56 31.01 -2.16
CA GLN A 295 4.52 32.04 -1.98
C GLN A 295 4.19 32.79 -3.28
N GLN A 296 5.11 32.83 -4.25
CA GLN A 296 4.87 33.46 -5.55
C GLN A 296 3.76 32.77 -6.36
N PHE A 297 3.41 31.53 -6.02
CA PHE A 297 2.31 30.78 -6.63
C PHE A 297 1.18 30.55 -5.63
N SER A 298 0.66 31.60 -4.98
CA SER A 298 -0.26 31.52 -3.82
C SER A 298 -1.42 30.52 -3.99
N LEU A 299 -2.14 30.54 -5.12
CA LEU A 299 -3.26 29.63 -5.37
C LEU A 299 -2.83 28.18 -5.57
N LEU A 300 -1.73 27.95 -6.30
CA LEU A 300 -1.16 26.61 -6.48
C LEU A 300 -0.54 26.09 -5.18
N GLN A 301 0.05 26.97 -4.38
CA GLN A 301 0.59 26.66 -3.05
C GLN A 301 -0.53 26.19 -2.12
N GLU A 302 -1.63 26.92 -2.03
CA GLU A 302 -2.79 26.52 -1.21
C GLU A 302 -3.29 25.12 -1.61
N LEU A 303 -3.45 24.90 -2.92
CA LEU A 303 -3.87 23.61 -3.47
C LEU A 303 -2.86 22.49 -3.18
N ALA A 304 -1.57 22.76 -3.38
CA ALA A 304 -0.50 21.79 -3.15
C ALA A 304 -0.42 21.39 -1.67
N LEU A 305 -0.43 22.37 -0.76
CA LEU A 305 -0.41 22.11 0.68
C LEU A 305 -1.66 21.31 1.11
N ALA A 306 -2.83 21.61 0.53
CA ALA A 306 -4.04 20.83 0.77
C ALA A 306 -3.92 19.38 0.26
N ALA A 307 -3.33 19.16 -0.92
CA ALA A 307 -3.14 17.83 -1.49
C ALA A 307 -2.08 17.01 -0.73
N PHE A 308 -0.92 17.60 -0.41
CA PHE A 308 0.19 16.92 0.25
C PHE A 308 -0.02 16.72 1.76
N ALA A 309 -0.97 17.41 2.37
CA ALA A 309 -1.41 17.11 3.73
C ALA A 309 -2.21 15.79 3.84
N LEU A 310 -2.71 15.25 2.72
CA LEU A 310 -3.53 14.05 2.71
C LEU A 310 -2.68 12.77 2.80
N PRO A 311 -3.16 11.75 3.54
CA PRO A 311 -2.52 10.45 3.52
C PRO A 311 -2.87 9.68 2.24
N ALA A 312 -1.90 8.91 1.75
CA ALA A 312 -2.13 7.94 0.66
C ALA A 312 -2.89 6.67 1.15
N SER A 313 -2.94 6.43 2.46
CA SER A 313 -3.54 5.23 3.06
C SER A 313 -4.45 5.56 4.25
N CYS A 314 -5.59 4.88 4.35
CA CYS A 314 -6.48 4.94 5.52
C CYS A 314 -5.89 4.24 6.76
N SER A 315 -4.85 3.43 6.58
CA SER A 315 -4.08 2.81 7.67
C SER A 315 -2.83 3.60 8.01
N SER A 316 -2.57 4.72 7.30
CA SER A 316 -1.44 5.57 7.62
C SER A 316 -1.68 6.14 9.02
N PRO A 317 -0.76 5.91 9.97
CA PRO A 317 -0.94 6.41 11.31
C PRO A 317 -0.88 7.95 11.23
N THR A 318 -2.05 8.60 11.34
CA THR A 318 -2.04 9.82 12.15
C THR A 318 -1.47 9.36 13.48
N GLN A 319 -0.42 10.04 13.94
CA GLN A 319 0.53 9.60 14.98
C GLN A 319 -0.14 9.17 16.31
N ALA A 320 -1.44 9.38 16.42
CA ALA A 320 -2.24 9.06 17.57
C ALA A 320 -3.50 8.22 17.33
N PHE A 321 -4.11 8.08 16.14
CA PHE A 321 -5.47 7.51 16.09
C PHE A 321 -5.57 6.00 15.85
N GLY A 322 -4.71 5.39 15.02
CA GLY A 322 -4.86 3.96 14.67
C GLY A 322 -4.66 3.03 15.87
N PRO A 323 -3.44 2.89 16.40
CA PRO A 323 -3.16 1.99 17.52
C PRO A 323 -3.90 2.34 18.81
N GLN A 324 -4.17 3.63 19.01
CA GLN A 324 -4.81 4.14 20.24
C GLN A 324 -6.34 4.05 20.16
N GLY A 325 -6.92 4.25 18.97
CA GLY A 325 -8.32 4.02 18.68
C GLY A 325 -8.67 2.55 18.77
N ASP A 326 -7.82 1.67 18.22
CA ASP A 326 -7.98 0.21 18.34
C ASP A 326 -7.94 -0.24 19.80
N LEU A 327 -7.01 0.31 20.60
CA LEU A 327 -6.95 0.05 22.06
C LEU A 327 -8.21 0.53 22.78
N THR A 328 -8.75 1.69 22.39
CA THR A 328 -9.95 2.25 23.01
C THR A 328 -11.18 1.41 22.63
N TYR A 329 -11.28 1.01 21.37
CA TYR A 329 -12.34 0.14 20.87
C TYR A 329 -12.27 -1.25 21.50
N SER A 330 -11.08 -1.87 21.56
CA SER A 330 -10.90 -3.20 22.15
C SER A 330 -11.21 -3.24 23.64
N ARG A 331 -11.02 -2.13 24.36
CA ARG A 331 -11.25 -2.04 25.82
C ARG A 331 -12.65 -1.60 26.18
N PHE A 332 -13.27 -0.74 25.39
CA PHE A 332 -14.51 -0.05 25.76
C PHE A 332 -15.63 -0.18 24.73
N GLY A 333 -15.39 -0.86 23.60
CA GLY A 333 -16.36 -1.01 22.50
C GLY A 333 -17.66 -1.68 22.92
N ASP A 334 -17.60 -2.63 23.85
CA ASP A 334 -18.77 -3.34 24.38
C ASP A 334 -19.42 -2.61 25.58
N THR A 335 -18.78 -1.55 26.11
CA THR A 335 -19.18 -0.90 27.37
C THR A 335 -19.68 0.54 27.17
N LEU A 336 -19.16 1.25 26.16
CA LEU A 336 -19.52 2.62 25.87
C LEU A 336 -20.45 2.69 24.66
N SER A 337 -21.38 3.66 24.69
CA SER A 337 -22.12 4.00 23.48
C SER A 337 -21.16 4.54 22.41
N PRO A 338 -21.50 4.41 21.10
CA PRO A 338 -20.63 4.88 20.01
C PRO A 338 -20.18 6.33 20.16
N GLU A 339 -21.07 7.21 20.63
CA GLU A 339 -20.77 8.63 20.87
C GLU A 339 -19.78 8.86 22.01
N LYS A 340 -19.89 8.09 23.11
CA LYS A 340 -18.95 8.16 24.23
C LYS A 340 -17.60 7.57 23.85
N LEU A 341 -17.62 6.48 23.08
CA LEU A 341 -16.42 5.84 22.55
C LEU A 341 -15.67 6.78 21.61
N GLN A 342 -16.37 7.47 20.71
CA GLN A 342 -15.78 8.45 19.81
C GLN A 342 -15.12 9.62 20.58
N LYS A 343 -15.80 10.15 21.62
CA LYS A 343 -15.24 11.20 22.48
C LYS A 343 -14.02 10.71 23.25
N LEU A 344 -14.05 9.49 23.79
CA LEU A 344 -12.92 8.90 24.50
C LEU A 344 -11.73 8.69 23.58
N THR A 345 -11.94 8.11 22.40
CA THR A 345 -10.91 7.94 21.38
C THR A 345 -10.31 9.29 21.00
N HIS A 346 -11.15 10.32 20.75
CA HIS A 346 -10.68 11.67 20.45
C HIS A 346 -9.82 12.27 21.58
N VAL A 347 -10.26 12.20 22.84
CA VAL A 347 -9.49 12.71 23.99
C VAL A 347 -8.19 11.94 24.16
N PHE A 348 -8.22 10.61 24.09
CA PHE A 348 -7.05 9.75 24.27
C PHE A 348 -5.99 9.99 23.21
N CYS A 349 -6.41 10.08 21.94
CA CYS A 349 -5.52 10.35 20.82
C CYS A 349 -4.89 11.75 20.91
N ASN A 350 -5.68 12.77 21.26
CA ASN A 350 -5.16 14.13 21.40
C ASN A 350 -4.28 14.33 22.63
N ALA A 351 -4.56 13.65 23.75
CA ALA A 351 -3.75 13.74 24.96
C ALA A 351 -2.33 13.17 24.76
N LYS A 352 -2.19 12.12 23.94
CA LYS A 352 -0.90 11.52 23.59
C LYS A 352 -0.18 12.18 22.40
N SER A 353 -0.84 13.11 21.71
CA SER A 353 -0.25 13.87 20.60
C SER A 353 0.50 15.13 21.05
N LYS A 354 0.42 15.50 22.34
CA LYS A 354 1.15 16.66 22.86
C LYS A 354 2.63 16.31 23.10
N PRO A 355 3.59 17.13 22.64
CA PRO A 355 4.99 16.99 23.04
C PRO A 355 5.11 17.19 24.55
N GLU A 356 5.98 16.39 25.19
CA GLU A 356 6.30 16.49 26.62
C GLU A 356 6.77 17.93 26.94
N GLY A 357 5.89 18.73 27.55
CA GLY A 357 6.19 20.12 27.87
C GLY A 357 5.02 20.92 28.44
N ASP A 358 3.78 20.68 27.98
CA ASP A 358 2.61 21.45 28.41
C ASP A 358 1.49 20.56 28.97
N LEU A 359 1.60 20.23 30.26
CA LEU A 359 0.48 19.77 31.08
C LEU A 359 -0.07 20.96 31.90
N PRO A 360 -1.22 21.55 31.54
CA PRO A 360 -2.06 22.19 32.53
C PRO A 360 -2.80 21.10 33.31
N ASN A 361 -2.68 21.16 34.64
CA ASN A 361 -3.36 20.30 35.61
C ASN A 361 -4.85 20.11 35.26
N LEU A 362 -5.21 18.90 34.81
CA LEU A 362 -6.63 18.52 34.69
C LEU A 362 -7.10 17.99 36.04
N VAL A 363 -7.80 18.86 36.77
CA VAL A 363 -8.68 18.48 37.87
C VAL A 363 -9.83 17.66 37.29
N ILE A 364 -9.89 16.38 37.64
CA ILE A 364 -11.05 15.53 37.38
C ILE A 364 -12.12 15.96 38.37
N LEU A 365 -13.20 16.56 37.89
CA LEU A 365 -14.43 16.70 38.65
C LEU A 365 -15.28 15.46 38.39
N ASP A 366 -15.51 14.68 39.45
CA ASP A 366 -16.46 13.58 39.47
C ASP A 366 -17.89 14.12 39.25
N VAL A 367 -18.58 13.57 38.24
CA VAL A 367 -20.05 13.51 38.17
C VAL A 367 -20.46 12.13 37.70
#